data_AF-A0A7C2R1F2-F1
#
_entry.id   AF-A0A7C2R1F2-F1
#
_cell.length_a   1.000
_cell.length_b   1.000
_cell.length_c   1.000
_cell.angle_alpha   90.00
_cell.angle_beta   90.00
_cell.angle_gamma   90.00
#
_symmetry.space_group_name_H-M   'P 1'
#
loop_
_entity.id
_entity.type
_entity.pdbx_description
1 polymer ?
#
loop_
_entity_poly.entity_id
_entity_poly.type
_entity_poly.pdbx_seq_one_letter_code
_entity_poly.pdbx_strand_id
1 'polypeptide(L)'
;YNAGLGINKKFLINGRHQTNLGVFRQYALSFLKSHPQINQEMTMMVRHLAPTTQGIPIEIYCFSKDKRWEFYEGITADIFDHLIAAIPYFDLQLFESPSGDDIIKALQNFQKE
;
A
#
# COMPACT_ATOMS: atom_id res chain seq x y z
N TYR A 1 -0.17 18.58 -16.40
CA TYR A 1 1.08 18.04 -16.98
C TYR A 1 0.91 17.65 -18.44
N ASN A 2 0.30 16.50 -18.77
CA ASN A 2 0.21 16.01 -20.17
C ASN A 2 -0.38 17.04 -21.17
N ALA A 3 -1.40 17.80 -20.76
CA ALA A 3 -2.01 18.84 -21.60
C ALA A 3 -1.02 19.97 -21.96
N GLY A 4 -0.14 20.37 -21.04
CA GLY A 4 0.86 21.40 -21.28
C GLY A 4 2.03 20.94 -22.17
N LEU A 5 2.14 19.64 -22.44
CA LEU A 5 3.19 19.05 -23.29
C LEU A 5 2.66 18.60 -24.67
N GLY A 6 1.39 18.87 -24.99
CA GLY A 6 0.82 18.49 -26.28
C GLY A 6 0.84 16.98 -26.55
N ILE A 7 0.81 16.14 -25.51
CA ILE A 7 0.95 14.69 -25.67
C ILE A 7 -0.23 14.12 -26.45
N ASN A 8 0.08 13.39 -27.53
CA ASN A 8 -0.91 12.66 -28.31
C ASN A 8 -1.48 11.49 -27.50
N LYS A 9 -2.76 11.54 -27.15
CA LYS A 9 -3.45 10.50 -26.34
C LYS A 9 -4.07 9.36 -27.14
N LYS A 10 -3.72 9.19 -28.42
CA LYS A 10 -4.22 8.09 -29.26
C LYS A 10 -3.98 6.72 -28.62
N PHE A 11 -2.88 6.58 -27.86
CA PHE A 11 -2.60 5.40 -27.04
C PHE A 11 -2.43 5.80 -25.58
N LEU A 12 -2.97 5.00 -24.65
CA LEU A 12 -2.90 5.23 -23.20
C LEU A 12 -1.48 5.16 -22.63
N ILE A 13 -0.52 4.60 -23.36
CA ILE A 13 0.88 4.61 -22.95
C ILE A 13 1.54 5.99 -23.16
N ASN A 14 0.90 6.86 -23.94
CA ASN A 14 1.48 8.15 -24.26
C ASN A 14 1.29 9.15 -23.12
N GLY A 15 2.39 9.50 -22.46
CA GLY A 15 2.42 10.50 -21.40
C GLY A 15 2.40 9.87 -20.00
N ARG A 16 2.19 10.71 -18.99
CA ARG A 16 2.18 10.25 -17.60
C ARG A 16 0.77 9.85 -17.20
N HIS A 17 0.59 8.59 -16.80
CA HIS A 17 -0.68 8.06 -16.30
C HIS A 17 -0.54 7.69 -14.82
N GLN A 18 -1.62 7.90 -14.07
CA GLN A 18 -1.73 7.41 -12.71
C GLN A 18 -2.17 5.95 -12.77
N THR A 19 -1.49 5.09 -12.01
CA THR A 19 -1.91 3.71 -11.77
C THR A 19 -2.47 3.60 -10.36
N ASN A 20 -3.41 2.70 -10.12
CA ASN A 20 -3.99 2.48 -8.79
C ASN A 20 -2.91 2.28 -7.72
N LEU A 21 -1.91 1.45 -8.00
CA LEU A 21 -0.76 1.25 -7.13
C LEU A 21 0.06 2.54 -6.91
N GLY A 22 0.27 3.33 -7.96
CA GLY A 22 0.97 4.61 -7.87
C GLY A 22 0.21 5.65 -7.05
N VAL A 23 -1.12 5.67 -7.14
CA VAL A 23 -1.98 6.54 -6.34
C VAL A 23 -1.97 6.08 -4.88
N PHE A 24 -2.13 4.78 -4.61
CA PHE A 24 -2.03 4.22 -3.26
C PHE A 24 -0.70 4.54 -2.59
N ARG A 25 0.42 4.37 -3.32
CA ARG A 25 1.76 4.72 -2.80
C ARG A 25 1.87 6.20 -2.41
N GLN A 26 1.30 7.08 -3.24
CA GLN A 26 1.31 8.52 -2.96
C GLN A 26 0.36 8.86 -1.79
N TYR A 27 -0.77 8.18 -1.68
CA TYR A 27 -1.69 8.29 -0.56
C TYR A 27 -1.00 7.90 0.75
N ALA A 28 -0.34 6.74 0.79
CA ALA A 28 0.40 6.28 1.96
C ALA A 28 1.48 7.28 2.38
N LEU A 29 2.25 7.82 1.43
CA LEU A 29 3.25 8.85 1.74
C LEU A 29 2.61 10.13 2.30
N SER A 30 1.48 10.57 1.74
CA SER A 30 0.76 11.74 2.25
C SER A 30 0.21 11.51 3.65
N PHE A 31 -0.29 10.31 3.94
CA PHE A 31 -0.75 9.92 5.28
C PHE A 31 0.39 10.01 6.31
N LEU A 32 1.57 9.46 6.01
CA LEU A 32 2.75 9.55 6.90
C LEU A 32 3.19 11.00 7.12
N LYS A 33 3.13 11.84 6.08
CA LYS A 33 3.46 13.28 6.18
C LYS A 33 2.52 14.06 7.08
N SER A 34 1.26 13.63 7.18
CA SER A 34 0.29 14.21 8.11
C SER A 34 0.34 13.60 9.52
N HIS A 35 1.09 12.52 9.73
CA HIS A 35 1.05 11.79 10.99
C HIS A 35 1.84 12.53 12.10
N PRO A 36 1.19 12.91 13.22
CA PRO A 36 1.80 13.79 14.22
C PRO A 36 2.96 13.14 14.98
N GLN A 37 2.96 11.80 15.08
CA GLN A 37 4.00 11.04 15.79
C GLN A 37 5.18 10.60 14.90
N ILE A 38 5.14 10.88 13.59
CA ILE A 38 6.25 10.59 12.69
C ILE A 38 7.18 11.80 12.60
N ASN A 39 8.49 11.56 12.67
CA ASN A 39 9.51 12.59 12.53
C ASN A 39 9.61 13.04 11.07
N GLN A 40 9.15 14.28 10.83
CA GLN A 40 9.06 14.88 9.50
C GLN A 40 10.40 15.47 9.01
N GLU A 41 11.40 15.57 9.88
CA GLU A 41 12.74 16.08 9.54
C GLU A 41 13.68 14.97 9.07
N MET A 42 13.31 13.70 9.28
CA MET A 42 14.08 12.54 8.86
C MET A 42 13.57 11.94 7.56
N THR A 43 14.36 11.04 6.98
CA THR A 43 14.00 10.34 5.74
C THR A 43 12.66 9.63 5.88
N MET A 44 11.76 9.92 4.94
CA MET A 44 10.46 9.29 4.81
C MET A 44 10.26 8.86 3.37
N MET A 45 9.86 7.60 3.18
CA MET A 45 9.71 7.02 1.85
C MET A 45 8.62 5.95 1.86
N VAL A 46 7.85 5.93 0.77
CA VAL A 46 6.99 4.81 0.40
C VAL A 46 7.41 4.38 -1.00
N ARG A 47 7.93 3.16 -1.14
CA ARG A 47 8.48 2.65 -2.40
C ARG A 47 8.02 1.23 -2.71
N HIS A 48 8.11 0.85 -3.97
CA HIS A 48 7.94 -0.54 -4.38
C HIS A 48 9.25 -1.28 -4.15
N LEU A 49 9.14 -2.53 -3.71
CA LEU A 49 10.22 -3.51 -3.78
C LEU A 49 10.14 -4.26 -5.12
N ALA A 50 11.13 -5.14 -5.34
CA ALA A 50 11.11 -6.01 -6.51
C ALA A 50 9.84 -6.89 -6.51
N PRO A 51 9.17 -7.08 -7.67
CA PRO A 51 8.02 -7.99 -7.76
C PRO A 51 8.40 -9.40 -7.33
N THR A 52 7.45 -10.08 -6.66
CA THR A 52 7.57 -11.46 -6.21
C THR A 52 6.42 -12.29 -6.76
N THR A 53 6.40 -13.59 -6.45
CA THR A 53 5.24 -14.46 -6.71
C THR A 53 3.99 -14.06 -5.93
N GLN A 54 4.13 -13.18 -4.92
CA GLN A 54 3.07 -12.69 -4.04
C GLN A 54 2.64 -11.25 -4.41
N GLY A 55 3.05 -10.75 -5.58
CA GLY A 55 2.72 -9.40 -6.04
C GLY A 55 3.88 -8.41 -5.91
N ILE A 56 3.55 -7.12 -5.77
CA ILE A 56 4.54 -6.03 -5.66
C ILE A 56 4.54 -5.52 -4.22
N PRO A 57 5.55 -5.86 -3.40
CA PRO A 57 5.58 -5.39 -2.03
C PRO A 57 5.78 -3.87 -1.96
N ILE A 58 5.14 -3.25 -0.97
CA ILE A 58 5.29 -1.83 -0.64
C ILE A 58 6.08 -1.71 0.64
N GLU A 59 7.20 -0.99 0.58
CA GLU A 59 7.99 -0.66 1.77
C GLU A 59 7.55 0.71 2.30
N ILE A 60 7.22 0.73 3.58
CA ILE A 60 6.96 1.94 4.37
C ILE A 60 8.20 2.22 5.22
N TYR A 61 8.85 3.36 4.98
CA TYR A 61 10.05 3.76 5.71
C TYR A 61 9.85 5.15 6.31
N CYS A 62 9.88 5.23 7.64
CA CYS A 62 9.77 6.48 8.38
C CYS A 62 10.40 6.33 9.77
N PHE A 63 10.59 7.45 10.47
CA PHE A 63 11.12 7.46 11.83
C PHE A 63 10.03 7.94 12.79
N SER A 64 9.85 7.24 13.91
CA SER A 64 9.01 7.74 15.01
C SER A 64 9.68 8.93 15.71
N LYS A 65 8.88 9.88 16.21
CA LYS A 65 9.36 10.94 17.13
C LYS A 65 9.70 10.37 18.51
N ASP A 66 9.04 9.28 18.90
CA ASP A 66 9.20 8.64 20.20
C ASP A 66 9.93 7.29 20.06
N LYS A 67 10.89 7.05 20.95
CA LYS A 67 11.73 5.84 20.98
C LYS A 67 11.28 4.83 22.01
N ARG A 68 10.31 5.18 22.86
CA ARG A 68 9.74 4.24 23.83
C ARG A 68 9.04 3.12 23.08
N TRP A 69 9.32 1.89 23.48
CA TRP A 69 8.95 0.69 22.74
C TRP A 69 7.43 0.57 22.55
N GLU A 70 6.63 0.81 23.58
CA GLU A 70 5.17 0.67 23.48
C GLU A 70 4.55 1.69 22.53
N PHE A 71 5.06 2.93 22.54
CA PHE A 71 4.62 3.97 21.61
C PHE A 71 5.05 3.66 20.17
N TYR A 72 6.27 3.17 19.98
CA TYR A 72 6.77 2.78 18.66
C TYR A 72 5.92 1.66 18.03
N GLU A 73 5.60 0.62 18.80
CA GLU A 73 4.74 -0.47 18.35
C GLU A 73 3.32 0.02 18.04
N GLY A 74 2.74 0.87 18.89
CA GLY A 74 1.44 1.47 18.66
C GLY A 74 1.37 2.30 17.37
N ILE A 75 2.38 3.17 17.14
CA ILE A 75 2.48 3.95 15.90
C ILE A 75 2.57 3.04 14.68
N THR A 76 3.33 1.96 14.77
CA THR A 76 3.48 1.00 13.67
C THR A 76 2.16 0.31 13.36
N ALA A 77 1.46 -0.19 14.38
CA ALA A 77 0.15 -0.83 14.24
C ALA A 77 -0.88 0.13 13.61
N ASP A 78 -1.01 1.35 14.13
CA ASP A 78 -1.94 2.37 13.63
C ASP A 78 -1.70 2.70 12.15
N ILE A 79 -0.42 2.77 11.74
CA ILE A 79 -0.05 3.00 10.34
C ILE A 79 -0.54 1.84 9.46
N PHE A 80 -0.26 0.59 9.85
CA PHE A 80 -0.61 -0.56 9.03
C PHE A 80 -2.13 -0.81 9.00
N ASP A 81 -2.83 -0.68 10.13
CA ASP A 81 -4.28 -0.83 10.20
C ASP A 81 -4.97 0.15 9.24
N HIS A 82 -4.55 1.42 9.26
CA HIS A 82 -5.08 2.44 8.37
C HIS A 82 -4.78 2.14 6.89
N LEU A 83 -3.53 1.80 6.57
CA LEU A 83 -3.13 1.54 5.18
C LEU A 83 -3.79 0.29 4.61
N ILE A 84 -3.91 -0.79 5.40
CA ILE A 84 -4.58 -2.03 5.00
C ILE A 84 -6.07 -1.77 4.75
N ALA A 85 -6.75 -1.06 5.66
CA ALA A 85 -8.14 -0.68 5.48
C ALA A 85 -8.37 0.21 4.24
N ALA A 86 -7.38 0.98 3.82
CA ALA A 86 -7.46 1.84 2.65
C ALA A 86 -7.28 1.08 1.31
N ILE A 87 -6.65 -0.10 1.30
CA ILE A 87 -6.31 -0.85 0.07
C ILE A 87 -7.50 -1.01 -0.90
N PRO A 88 -8.69 -1.45 -0.46
CA PRO A 88 -9.82 -1.68 -1.37
C PRO A 88 -10.33 -0.42 -2.08
N TYR A 89 -10.12 0.77 -1.50
CA TYR A 89 -10.54 2.05 -2.11
C TYR A 89 -9.74 2.43 -3.36
N PHE A 90 -8.63 1.73 -3.62
CA PHE A 90 -7.80 1.90 -4.81
C PHE A 90 -7.98 0.76 -5.81
N ASP A 91 -9.00 -0.09 -5.64
CA ASP A 91 -9.17 -1.34 -6.40
C ASP A 91 -7.90 -2.22 -6.35
N LEU A 92 -7.25 -2.26 -5.18
CA LEU A 92 -6.11 -3.12 -4.89
C LEU A 92 -6.57 -4.25 -3.95
N GLN A 93 -5.78 -5.32 -3.92
CA GLN A 93 -6.01 -6.45 -3.03
C GLN A 93 -4.72 -6.76 -2.27
N LEU A 94 -4.87 -7.06 -0.98
CA LEU A 94 -3.77 -7.57 -0.17
C LEU A 94 -3.57 -9.05 -0.52
N PHE A 95 -2.31 -9.45 -0.71
CA PHE A 95 -1.99 -10.85 -0.87
C PHE A 95 -1.97 -11.54 0.50
N GLU A 96 -2.66 -12.67 0.61
CA GLU A 96 -2.64 -13.56 1.78
C GLU A 96 -2.39 -14.99 1.31
N SER A 97 -1.45 -15.69 1.96
CA SER A 97 -1.25 -17.11 1.72
C SER A 97 -2.40 -17.89 2.36
N PRO A 98 -3.05 -18.83 1.64
CA PRO A 98 -4.13 -19.61 2.21
C PRO A 98 -3.63 -20.45 3.39
N SER A 99 -4.42 -20.49 4.46
CA SER A 99 -4.22 -21.36 5.60
C SER A 99 -4.89 -22.73 5.38
N GLY A 100 -4.62 -23.70 6.25
CA GLY A 100 -5.29 -25.00 6.21
C GLY A 100 -6.82 -24.89 6.31
N ASP A 101 -7.31 -23.96 7.13
CA ASP A 101 -8.75 -23.72 7.31
C ASP A 101 -9.42 -23.18 6.05
N ASP A 102 -8.72 -22.34 5.27
CA ASP A 102 -9.24 -21.81 4.01
C ASP A 102 -9.43 -22.92 2.98
N ILE A 103 -8.50 -23.87 2.93
CA ILE A 103 -8.58 -25.05 2.06
C ILE A 103 -9.74 -25.94 2.50
N ILE A 104 -9.88 -26.22 3.80
CA ILE A 104 -10.97 -27.04 4.34
C ILE A 104 -12.33 -26.41 3.99
N LYS A 105 -12.50 -25.10 4.19
CA LYS A 105 -13.73 -24.38 3.85
C LYS A 105 -14.04 -24.46 2.36
N ALA A 106 -13.03 -24.29 1.49
CA ALA A 106 -13.21 -24.41 0.05
C ALA A 106 -13.72 -25.82 -0.33
N LEU A 107 -13.08 -26.87 0.18
CA LEU A 107 -13.46 -28.27 -0.08
C LEU A 107 -14.87 -28.61 0.42
N GLN A 108 -15.27 -28.10 1.59
CA GLN A 108 -16.62 -28.30 2.12
C GLN A 108 -17.70 -27.64 1.25
N ASN A 109 -17.40 -26.50 0.62
CA ASN A 109 -18.33 -25.84 -0.28
C ASN A 109 -18.52 -26.64 -1.58
N PHE A 110 -17.45 -27.25 -2.12
CA PHE A 110 -17.53 -28.11 -3.31
C PHE A 110 -18.34 -29.40 -3.08
N GLN A 111 -18.43 -29.90 -1.85
CA GLN A 111 -19.23 -31.10 -1.53
C GLN A 111 -20.73 -30.81 -1.32
N LYS A 112 -21.11 -29.53 -1.24
CA LYS A 112 -22.50 -29.10 -1.04
C LYS A 112 -23.24 -28.78 -2.36
N GLU A 113 -22.53 -28.79 -3.48
CA GLU A 113 -23.08 -28.71 -4.85
C GLU A 113 -23.22 -30.11 -5.45
#